data_AF-M5E1Z7-F1
#
_entry.id   AF-M5E1Z7-F1
#
_cell.length_a   1.000
_cell.length_b   1.000
_cell.length_c   1.000
_cell.angle_alpha   90.00
_cell.angle_beta   90.00
_cell.angle_gamma   90.00
#
_symmetry.space_group_name_H-M   'P 1'
#
loop_
_entity.id
_entity.type
_entity.pdbx_description
1 polymer ?
#
loop_
_entity_poly.entity_id
_entity_poly.type
_entity_poly.pdbx_seq_one_letter_code
_entity_poly.pdbx_strand_id
1 'polypeptide(L)'
;MNNNLNHDLYLKSFNRINNAFFPLNLGADWKPVKGHLTEESLTRLQFCAEELSTFYTEDTLSDEDLKEIIEKTEELFSAVYASSLPDALRLSLLEEVERLRNSISMYRIKGAKGLKEALQGTIGAVVANQQDLKDSSKDNPDVLKRLGELIDKLDSFTARALKLKKMLTKPIRFFLEKVTDPTTEDVDPEVEPDA
;
A
#
# COMPACT_ATOMS: atom_id res chain seq x y z
N MET A 1 -8.72 -7.59 15.53
CA MET A 1 -8.09 -8.02 16.80
C MET A 1 -8.35 -9.50 16.96
N ASN A 2 -7.34 -10.29 17.37
CA ASN A 2 -7.54 -11.71 17.63
C ASN A 2 -8.35 -11.87 18.93
N ASN A 3 -9.62 -12.26 18.81
CA ASN A 3 -10.50 -12.45 19.97
C ASN A 3 -10.18 -13.72 20.76
N ASN A 4 -9.31 -14.60 20.24
CA ASN A 4 -8.86 -15.80 20.96
C ASN A 4 -7.64 -15.53 21.86
N LEU A 5 -7.08 -14.31 21.83
CA LEU A 5 -5.95 -13.94 22.68
C LEU A 5 -6.43 -13.42 24.04
N ASN A 6 -5.80 -13.87 25.11
CA ASN A 6 -6.05 -13.34 26.45
C ASN A 6 -5.31 -12.00 26.64
N HIS A 7 -5.91 -10.92 26.13
CA HIS A 7 -5.32 -9.57 26.16
C HIS A 7 -4.91 -9.11 27.56
N ASP A 8 -5.70 -9.43 28.58
CA ASP A 8 -5.41 -9.06 29.98
C ASP A 8 -4.10 -9.69 30.48
N LEU A 9 -3.81 -10.93 30.07
CA LEU A 9 -2.56 -11.61 30.42
C LEU A 9 -1.36 -10.94 29.75
N TYR A 10 -1.47 -10.62 28.46
CA TYR A 10 -0.38 -10.06 27.65
C TYR A 10 -0.11 -8.58 28.01
N LEU A 11 -1.15 -7.80 28.28
CA LEU A 11 -1.04 -6.37 28.59
C LEU A 11 -0.77 -6.07 30.07
N LYS A 12 -0.63 -7.09 30.92
CA LYS A 12 -0.46 -6.93 32.38
C LYS A 12 0.73 -6.05 32.78
N SER A 13 1.79 -6.03 31.97
CA SER A 13 2.98 -5.18 32.21
C SER A 13 2.97 -3.87 31.42
N PHE A 14 1.94 -3.61 30.61
CA PHE A 14 1.87 -2.43 29.73
C PHE A 14 2.03 -1.12 30.51
N ASN A 15 1.27 -0.91 31.58
CA ASN A 15 1.35 0.32 32.37
C ASN A 15 2.75 0.57 32.93
N ARG A 16 3.45 -0.50 33.33
CA ARG A 16 4.80 -0.40 33.85
C ARG A 16 5.78 0.02 32.76
N ILE A 17 5.72 -0.61 31.60
CA ILE A 17 6.52 -0.27 30.42
C ILE A 17 6.21 1.16 29.96
N ASN A 18 4.93 1.54 29.94
CA ASN A 18 4.49 2.88 29.55
C ASN A 18 5.09 3.96 30.45
N ASN A 19 5.14 3.73 31.77
CA ASN A 19 5.77 4.63 32.73
C ASN A 19 7.30 4.75 32.57
N ALA A 20 7.95 3.82 31.85
CA ALA A 20 9.37 3.95 31.52
C ALA A 20 9.60 5.03 30.44
N PHE A 21 8.61 5.27 29.57
CA PHE A 21 8.74 6.16 28.41
C PHE A 21 7.89 7.43 28.49
N PHE A 22 6.81 7.41 29.29
CA PHE A 22 5.86 8.50 29.41
C PHE A 22 5.69 8.95 30.87
N PRO A 23 5.77 10.28 31.14
CA PRO A 23 6.14 11.34 30.20
C PRO A 23 7.60 11.23 29.75
N LEU A 24 7.87 11.55 28.49
CA LEU A 24 9.22 11.49 27.93
C LEU A 24 10.10 12.57 28.59
N ASN A 25 11.04 12.13 29.42
CA ASN A 25 12.00 13.01 30.08
C ASN A 25 13.43 12.56 29.77
N LEU A 26 13.98 13.06 28.66
CA LEU A 26 15.33 12.75 28.19
C LEU A 26 16.45 13.29 29.10
N GLY A 27 16.11 14.19 30.03
CA GLY A 27 17.05 14.74 31.01
C GLY A 27 17.06 14.01 32.35
N ALA A 28 16.19 13.00 32.54
CA ALA A 28 16.14 12.22 33.77
C ALA A 28 17.23 11.15 33.84
N ASP A 29 17.67 10.82 35.05
CA ASP A 29 18.57 9.69 35.29
C ASP A 29 17.96 8.38 34.79
N TRP A 30 18.79 7.51 34.20
CA TRP A 30 18.34 6.22 33.65
C TRP A 30 17.86 5.23 34.73
N LYS A 31 18.35 5.34 35.96
CA LYS A 31 18.03 4.41 37.06
C LYS A 31 16.52 4.24 37.32
N PRO A 32 15.72 5.30 37.50
CA PRO A 32 14.27 5.18 37.67
C PRO A 32 13.59 4.55 36.45
N VAL A 33 14.01 4.92 35.23
CA VAL A 33 13.47 4.33 33.99
C VAL A 33 13.72 2.83 33.93
N LYS A 34 14.95 2.40 34.22
CA LYS A 34 15.33 0.97 34.28
C LYS A 34 14.51 0.20 35.32
N GLY A 35 14.12 0.84 36.43
CA GLY A 35 13.28 0.21 37.45
C GLY A 35 11.90 -0.23 36.95
N HIS A 36 11.40 0.41 35.90
CA HIS A 36 10.16 0.02 35.24
C HIS A 36 10.34 -1.17 34.28
N LEU A 37 11.54 -1.36 33.71
CA LEU A 37 11.88 -2.43 32.76
C LEU A 37 12.44 -3.68 33.46
N THR A 38 11.60 -4.34 34.26
CA THR A 38 11.99 -5.58 34.94
C THR A 38 12.08 -6.76 33.98
N GLU A 39 12.80 -7.81 34.39
CA GLU A 39 12.85 -9.08 33.66
C GLU A 39 11.46 -9.61 33.35
N GLU A 40 10.53 -9.60 34.31
CA GLU A 40 9.13 -9.98 34.07
C GLU A 40 8.47 -9.17 32.93
N SER A 41 8.72 -7.86 32.88
CA SER A 41 8.14 -6.97 31.87
C SER A 41 8.75 -7.24 30.49
N LEU A 42 10.06 -7.51 30.45
CA LEU A 42 10.79 -7.86 29.23
C LEU A 42 10.40 -9.23 28.69
N THR A 43 10.25 -10.24 29.56
CA THR A 43 9.79 -11.58 29.20
C THR A 43 8.37 -11.54 28.64
N ARG A 44 7.47 -10.73 29.21
CA ARG A 44 6.14 -10.54 28.62
C ARG A 44 6.18 -9.83 27.28
N LEU A 45 7.02 -8.80 27.12
CA LEU A 45 7.26 -8.17 25.82
C LEU A 45 7.74 -9.19 24.79
N GLN A 46 8.59 -10.13 25.18
CA GLN A 46 9.06 -11.20 24.31
C GLN A 46 7.91 -12.13 23.89
N PHE A 47 7.01 -12.51 24.80
CA PHE A 47 5.81 -13.26 24.43
C PHE A 47 4.85 -12.47 23.53
N CYS A 48 4.67 -11.17 23.80
CA CYS A 48 3.90 -10.30 22.89
C CYS A 48 4.54 -10.25 21.50
N ALA A 49 5.88 -10.17 21.41
CA ALA A 49 6.61 -10.16 20.15
C ALA A 49 6.48 -11.49 19.39
N GLU A 50 6.61 -12.62 20.10
CA GLU A 50 6.39 -13.96 19.55
C GLU A 50 4.98 -14.09 18.99
N GLU A 51 3.96 -13.76 19.78
CA GLU A 51 2.56 -13.81 19.34
C GLU A 51 2.33 -12.86 18.15
N LEU A 52 2.81 -11.62 18.21
CA LEU A 52 2.75 -10.67 17.10
C LEU A 52 3.46 -11.20 15.85
N SER A 53 4.57 -11.92 15.97
CA SER A 53 5.28 -12.49 14.82
C SER A 53 4.45 -13.53 14.07
N THR A 54 3.55 -14.23 14.77
CA THR A 54 2.60 -15.16 14.13
C THR A 54 1.53 -14.45 13.30
N PHE A 55 1.13 -13.24 13.68
CA PHE A 55 0.13 -12.43 12.97
C PHE A 55 0.73 -11.49 11.92
N TYR A 56 1.85 -10.85 12.27
CA TYR A 56 2.57 -9.81 11.54
C TYR A 56 3.93 -10.31 11.03
N THR A 57 3.99 -11.56 10.61
CA THR A 57 4.81 -11.86 9.42
C THR A 57 4.13 -11.13 8.26
N GLU A 58 4.41 -9.83 8.08
CA GLU A 58 4.57 -9.34 6.72
C GLU A 58 5.57 -10.34 6.13
N ASP A 59 5.14 -11.15 5.17
CA ASP A 59 6.11 -11.92 4.40
C ASP A 59 7.14 -10.90 3.96
N THR A 60 8.38 -11.08 4.41
CA THR A 60 9.52 -10.30 3.92
C THR A 60 9.64 -10.69 2.47
N LEU A 61 8.85 -10.01 1.64
CA LEU A 61 8.68 -10.31 0.24
C LEU A 61 10.00 -10.09 -0.46
N SER A 62 10.23 -10.93 -1.46
CA SER A 62 11.49 -11.02 -2.18
C SER A 62 11.94 -9.64 -2.69
N ASP A 63 13.22 -9.31 -2.52
CA ASP A 63 13.81 -8.06 -3.02
C ASP A 63 13.57 -7.91 -4.54
N GLU A 64 13.38 -9.03 -5.24
CA GLU A 64 12.98 -9.12 -6.64
C GLU A 64 11.61 -8.48 -6.92
N ASP A 65 10.59 -8.72 -6.10
CA ASP A 65 9.26 -8.13 -6.28
C ASP A 65 9.30 -6.61 -6.11
N LEU A 66 10.04 -6.13 -5.11
CA LEU A 66 10.22 -4.70 -4.87
C LEU A 66 11.00 -4.03 -6.01
N LYS A 67 12.04 -4.71 -6.52
CA LYS A 67 12.80 -4.25 -7.67
C LYS A 67 11.95 -4.13 -8.93
N GLU A 68 11.08 -5.10 -9.20
CA GLU A 68 10.16 -5.03 -10.33
C GLU A 68 9.18 -3.85 -10.21
N ILE A 69 8.67 -3.57 -9.00
CA ILE A 69 7.82 -2.39 -8.75
C ILE A 69 8.59 -1.08 -9.03
N ILE A 70 9.85 -0.99 -8.60
CA ILE A 70 10.71 0.16 -8.88
C ILE A 70 10.87 0.35 -10.39
N GLU A 71 11.22 -0.72 -11.11
CA GLU A 71 11.40 -0.69 -12.55
C GLU A 71 10.12 -0.24 -13.28
N LYS A 72 8.96 -0.84 -12.96
CA LYS A 72 7.66 -0.45 -13.55
C LYS A 72 7.28 0.99 -13.24
N THR A 73 7.62 1.49 -12.05
CA THR A 73 7.36 2.88 -11.66
C THR A 73 8.21 3.85 -12.49
N GLU A 74 9.49 3.53 -12.71
CA GLU A 74 10.40 4.34 -13.53
C GLU A 74 10.00 4.35 -15.01
N GLU A 75 9.61 3.17 -15.50
CA GLU A 75 9.12 3.00 -16.86
C GLU A 75 7.84 3.81 -17.10
N LEU A 76 6.87 3.77 -16.16
CA LEU A 76 5.66 4.57 -16.25
C LEU A 76 5.97 6.06 -16.20
N PHE A 77 6.86 6.50 -15.31
CA PHE A 77 7.29 7.90 -15.26
C PHE A 77 7.81 8.38 -16.62
N SER A 78 8.73 7.61 -17.20
CA SER A 78 9.37 7.93 -18.48
C SER A 78 8.33 7.99 -19.62
N ALA A 79 7.40 7.03 -19.65
CA ALA A 79 6.33 6.99 -20.63
C ALA A 79 5.39 8.19 -20.51
N VAL A 80 4.94 8.53 -19.29
CA VAL A 80 4.08 9.69 -19.04
C VAL A 80 4.81 10.99 -19.40
N TYR A 81 6.08 11.13 -19.03
CA TYR A 81 6.87 12.33 -19.33
C TYR A 81 7.04 12.56 -20.84
N ALA A 82 7.29 11.49 -21.60
CA ALA A 82 7.45 11.55 -23.06
C ALA A 82 6.12 11.55 -23.84
N SER A 83 4.99 11.35 -23.16
CA SER A 83 3.67 11.22 -23.80
C SER A 83 3.14 12.53 -24.37
N SER A 84 2.19 12.41 -25.28
CA SER A 84 1.40 13.51 -25.84
C SER A 84 0.12 13.78 -25.04
N LEU A 85 0.04 13.29 -23.79
CA LEU A 85 -1.13 13.51 -22.93
C LEU A 85 -1.40 15.00 -22.70
N PRO A 86 -2.68 15.40 -22.52
CA PRO A 86 -3.03 16.74 -22.08
C PRO A 86 -2.26 17.15 -20.83
N ASP A 87 -1.82 18.41 -20.77
CA ASP A 87 -0.90 18.89 -19.70
C ASP A 87 -1.42 18.60 -18.29
N ALA A 88 -2.71 18.82 -18.06
CA ALA A 88 -3.34 18.55 -16.76
C ALA A 88 -3.31 17.06 -16.39
N LEU A 89 -3.64 16.18 -17.34
CA LEU A 89 -3.62 14.74 -17.13
C LEU A 89 -2.18 14.23 -16.93
N ARG A 90 -1.24 14.71 -17.76
CA ARG A 90 0.17 14.36 -17.64
C ARG A 90 0.73 14.76 -16.28
N LEU A 91 0.43 15.98 -15.81
CA LEU A 91 0.83 16.44 -14.49
C LEU A 91 0.23 15.57 -13.39
N SER A 92 -1.07 15.29 -13.44
CA SER A 92 -1.75 14.46 -12.44
C SER A 92 -1.15 13.05 -12.34
N LEU A 93 -0.84 12.42 -13.47
CA LEU A 93 -0.19 11.11 -13.48
C LEU A 93 1.25 11.16 -12.95
N LEU A 94 2.03 12.18 -13.32
CA LEU A 94 3.40 12.34 -12.80
C LEU A 94 3.41 12.53 -11.27
N GLU A 95 2.47 13.31 -10.73
CA GLU A 95 2.33 13.49 -9.28
C GLU A 95 2.03 12.16 -8.56
N GLU A 96 1.19 11.31 -9.14
CA GLU A 96 0.89 9.99 -8.58
C GLU A 96 2.07 9.02 -8.70
N VAL A 97 2.83 9.08 -9.79
CA VAL A 97 4.07 8.29 -9.94
C VAL A 97 5.12 8.72 -8.90
N GLU A 98 5.25 10.03 -8.63
CA GLU A 98 6.13 10.52 -7.56
C GLU A 98 5.66 10.11 -6.17
N ARG A 99 4.35 10.12 -5.92
CA ARG A 99 3.76 9.59 -4.68
C ARG A 99 4.14 8.12 -4.47
N LEU A 100 4.09 7.31 -5.53
CA LEU A 100 4.52 5.91 -5.51
C LEU A 100 6.02 5.78 -5.23
N ARG A 101 6.89 6.54 -5.93
CA ARG A 101 8.35 6.56 -5.68
C ARG A 101 8.70 6.87 -4.23
N ASN A 102 8.06 7.89 -3.66
CA ASN A 102 8.23 8.25 -2.26
C ASN A 102 7.78 7.11 -1.33
N SER A 103 6.64 6.47 -1.63
CA SER A 103 6.14 5.35 -0.84
C SER A 103 7.07 4.13 -0.89
N ILE A 104 7.64 3.81 -2.06
CA ILE A 104 8.65 2.76 -2.24
C ILE A 104 9.90 3.07 -1.42
N SER A 105 10.40 4.31 -1.47
CA SER A 105 11.57 4.74 -0.68
C SER A 105 11.32 4.61 0.83
N MET A 106 10.08 4.83 1.26
CA MET A 106 9.64 4.72 2.65
C MET A 106 9.22 3.29 3.04
N TYR A 107 9.33 2.29 2.15
CA TYR A 107 8.87 0.92 2.40
C TYR A 107 9.52 0.31 3.65
N ARG A 108 10.82 0.52 3.87
CA ARG A 108 11.52 0.02 5.07
C ARG A 108 11.00 0.61 6.40
N ILE A 109 10.26 1.72 6.34
CA ILE A 109 9.71 2.43 7.49
C ILE A 109 8.20 2.16 7.63
N LYS A 110 7.45 2.24 6.53
CA LYS A 110 5.98 2.14 6.52
C LYS A 110 5.46 0.74 6.18
N GLY A 111 6.34 -0.19 5.78
CA GLY A 111 5.97 -1.52 5.31
C GLY A 111 5.08 -1.48 4.08
N ALA A 112 4.41 -2.60 3.82
CA ALA A 112 3.49 -2.70 2.68
C ALA A 112 2.24 -1.84 2.83
N LYS A 113 1.92 -1.41 4.05
CA LYS A 113 0.82 -0.48 4.32
C LYS A 113 1.03 0.87 3.62
N GLY A 114 2.26 1.42 3.63
CA GLY A 114 2.55 2.67 2.94
C GLY A 114 2.33 2.56 1.42
N LEU A 115 2.79 1.47 0.82
CA LEU A 115 2.58 1.19 -0.61
C LEU A 115 1.09 1.03 -0.94
N LYS A 116 0.33 0.37 -0.06
CA LYS A 116 -1.12 0.22 -0.20
C LYS A 116 -1.85 1.55 -0.22
N GLU A 117 -1.51 2.48 0.68
CA GLU A 117 -2.11 3.81 0.73
C GLU A 117 -1.81 4.61 -0.55
N ALA A 118 -0.57 4.51 -1.07
CA ALA A 118 -0.19 5.15 -2.32
C ALA A 118 -0.95 4.55 -3.52
N LEU A 119 -1.05 3.23 -3.61
CA LEU A 119 -1.85 2.54 -4.63
C LEU A 119 -3.32 2.98 -4.63
N GLN A 120 -3.93 3.14 -3.45
CA GLN A 120 -5.31 3.63 -3.36
C GLN A 120 -5.44 5.06 -3.90
N GLY A 121 -4.47 5.93 -3.64
CA GLY A 121 -4.38 7.26 -4.23
C GLY A 121 -4.33 7.20 -5.76
N THR A 122 -3.45 6.34 -6.30
CA THR A 122 -3.29 6.16 -7.74
C THR A 122 -4.56 5.66 -8.41
N ILE A 123 -5.23 4.64 -7.84
CA ILE A 123 -6.53 4.16 -8.36
C ILE A 123 -7.56 5.29 -8.31
N GLY A 124 -7.60 6.07 -7.22
CA GLY A 124 -8.48 7.23 -7.10
C GLY A 124 -8.24 8.28 -8.18
N ALA A 125 -6.99 8.57 -8.50
CA ALA A 125 -6.63 9.49 -9.58
C ALA A 125 -7.02 8.95 -10.96
N VAL A 126 -6.86 7.64 -11.20
CA VAL A 126 -7.32 7.01 -12.44
C VAL A 126 -8.83 7.14 -12.60
N VAL A 127 -9.59 6.88 -11.55
CA VAL A 127 -11.06 7.03 -11.56
C VAL A 127 -11.45 8.49 -11.77
N ALA A 128 -10.78 9.43 -11.10
CA ALA A 128 -11.06 10.86 -11.23
C ALA A 128 -10.81 11.39 -12.65
N ASN A 129 -9.79 10.85 -13.33
CA ASN A 129 -9.39 11.27 -14.68
C ASN A 129 -9.83 10.28 -15.78
N GLN A 130 -10.83 9.43 -15.50
CA GLN A 130 -11.19 8.30 -16.37
C GLN A 130 -11.57 8.73 -17.81
N GLN A 131 -12.19 9.89 -17.98
CA GLN A 131 -12.65 10.36 -19.28
C GLN A 131 -11.45 10.79 -20.13
N ASP A 132 -10.59 11.64 -19.57
CA ASP A 132 -9.38 12.12 -20.25
C ASP A 132 -8.42 10.97 -20.59
N LEU A 133 -8.34 9.95 -19.72
CA LEU A 133 -7.58 8.72 -19.97
C LEU A 133 -8.15 7.92 -21.15
N LYS A 134 -9.47 7.72 -21.20
CA LYS A 134 -10.13 7.04 -22.32
C LYS A 134 -9.93 7.79 -23.63
N ASP A 135 -10.13 9.10 -23.60
CA ASP A 135 -9.99 9.95 -24.78
C ASP A 135 -8.55 9.94 -25.31
N SER A 136 -7.57 9.82 -24.42
CA SER A 136 -6.15 9.74 -24.75
C SER A 136 -5.63 8.33 -25.04
N SER A 137 -6.46 7.29 -24.88
CA SER A 137 -6.05 5.88 -24.93
C SER A 137 -5.50 5.44 -26.29
N LYS A 138 -6.08 5.98 -27.37
CA LYS A 138 -5.67 5.67 -28.74
C LYS A 138 -4.30 6.23 -29.08
N ASP A 139 -4.00 7.41 -28.57
CA ASP A 139 -2.77 8.14 -28.86
C ASP A 139 -1.62 7.75 -27.93
N ASN A 140 -1.94 7.26 -26.72
CA ASN A 140 -0.96 6.94 -25.68
C ASN A 140 -1.11 5.52 -25.08
N PRO A 141 -1.32 4.45 -25.87
CA PRO A 141 -1.64 3.12 -25.34
C PRO A 141 -0.54 2.53 -24.43
N ASP A 142 0.72 2.90 -24.63
CA ASP A 142 1.84 2.46 -23.80
C ASP A 142 1.73 2.97 -22.35
N VAL A 143 1.29 4.22 -22.16
CA VAL A 143 1.10 4.80 -20.82
C VAL A 143 0.02 4.04 -20.06
N LEU A 144 -1.10 3.78 -20.72
CA LEU A 144 -2.25 3.12 -20.12
C LEU A 144 -1.92 1.67 -19.76
N LYS A 145 -1.22 0.95 -20.64
CA LYS A 145 -0.73 -0.39 -20.38
C LYS A 145 0.20 -0.43 -19.16
N ARG A 146 1.22 0.44 -19.11
CA ARG A 146 2.18 0.50 -17.98
C ARG A 146 1.49 0.87 -16.66
N LEU A 147 0.52 1.76 -16.71
CA LEU A 147 -0.28 2.16 -15.56
C LEU A 147 -1.07 0.96 -15.01
N GLY A 148 -1.75 0.21 -15.88
CA GLY A 148 -2.46 -1.01 -15.51
C GLY A 148 -1.53 -2.07 -14.92
N GLU A 149 -0.40 -2.35 -15.58
CA GLU A 149 0.59 -3.32 -15.10
C GLU A 149 1.17 -2.95 -13.72
N LEU A 150 1.45 -1.66 -13.48
CA LEU A 150 1.96 -1.18 -12.21
C LEU A 150 0.90 -1.34 -11.10
N ILE A 151 -0.36 -0.97 -11.39
CA ILE A 151 -1.48 -1.13 -10.44
C ILE A 151 -1.67 -2.60 -10.09
N ASP A 152 -1.68 -3.49 -11.08
CA ASP A 152 -1.83 -4.94 -10.87
C ASP A 152 -0.68 -5.52 -10.04
N LYS A 153 0.56 -5.12 -10.34
CA LYS A 153 1.74 -5.58 -9.58
C LYS A 153 1.67 -5.09 -8.14
N LEU A 154 1.41 -3.80 -7.92
CA LEU A 154 1.28 -3.21 -6.58
C LEU A 154 0.12 -3.83 -5.78
N ASP A 155 -1.03 -4.07 -6.40
CA ASP A 155 -2.16 -4.73 -5.73
C ASP A 155 -1.80 -6.15 -5.33
N SER A 156 -1.18 -6.91 -6.24
CA SER A 156 -0.74 -8.27 -5.94
C SER A 156 0.31 -8.31 -4.82
N PHE A 157 1.24 -7.37 -4.82
CA PHE A 157 2.28 -7.24 -3.81
C PHE A 157 1.68 -6.89 -2.45
N THR A 158 0.89 -5.81 -2.38
CA THR A 158 0.30 -5.33 -1.11
C THR A 158 -0.71 -6.31 -0.54
N ALA A 159 -1.45 -7.05 -1.37
CA ALA A 159 -2.36 -8.11 -0.93
C ALA A 159 -1.61 -9.27 -0.28
N ARG A 160 -0.52 -9.76 -0.90
CA ARG A 160 0.33 -10.81 -0.33
C ARG A 160 0.98 -10.35 0.97
N ALA A 161 1.64 -9.20 0.94
CA ALA A 161 2.39 -8.64 2.06
C ALA A 161 1.53 -8.49 3.32
N LEU A 162 0.29 -8.03 3.15
CA LEU A 162 -0.62 -7.73 4.25
C LEU A 162 -1.56 -8.90 4.59
N LYS A 163 -1.43 -10.05 3.91
CA LYS A 163 -2.35 -11.19 4.00
C LYS A 163 -3.81 -10.77 3.81
N LEU A 164 -4.04 -9.84 2.89
CA LEU A 164 -5.36 -9.31 2.56
C LEU A 164 -5.87 -9.93 1.25
N LYS A 165 -7.20 -9.89 1.06
CA LYS A 165 -7.75 -10.06 -0.29
C LYS A 165 -7.27 -8.89 -1.16
N LYS A 166 -6.96 -9.18 -2.42
CA LYS A 166 -6.68 -8.17 -3.45
C LYS A 166 -7.73 -7.05 -3.39
N MET A 167 -7.28 -5.80 -3.45
CA MET A 167 -8.16 -4.63 -3.41
C MET A 167 -8.83 -4.38 -4.76
N LEU A 168 -8.25 -4.89 -5.84
CA LEU A 168 -8.90 -4.98 -7.15
C LEU A 168 -10.11 -5.92 -7.06
N THR A 169 -11.24 -5.38 -6.60
CA THR A 169 -12.54 -6.03 -6.69
C THR A 169 -12.96 -6.14 -8.15
N LYS A 170 -13.83 -7.11 -8.48
CA LYS A 170 -14.31 -7.30 -9.87
C LYS A 170 -14.77 -6.00 -10.55
N PRO A 171 -15.54 -5.11 -9.89
CA PRO A 171 -15.94 -3.84 -10.50
C PRO A 171 -14.74 -2.95 -10.78
N ILE A 172 -13.88 -2.69 -9.77
CA ILE A 172 -12.71 -1.81 -9.91
C ILE A 172 -11.76 -2.34 -10.99
N ARG A 173 -11.54 -3.66 -11.02
CA ARG A 173 -10.72 -4.32 -12.03
C ARG A 173 -11.30 -4.17 -13.43
N PHE A 174 -12.60 -4.40 -13.60
CA PHE A 174 -13.28 -4.21 -14.88
C PHE A 174 -13.20 -2.74 -15.35
N PHE A 175 -13.37 -1.78 -14.43
CA PHE A 175 -13.22 -0.37 -14.74
C PHE A 175 -11.79 0.00 -15.14
N LEU A 176 -10.79 -0.50 -14.41
CA LEU A 176 -9.39 -0.28 -14.75
C LEU A 176 -9.06 -0.93 -16.08
N GLU A 177 -9.43 -2.19 -16.32
CA GLU A 177 -9.25 -2.86 -17.61
C GLU A 177 -9.90 -2.05 -18.75
N LYS A 178 -11.12 -1.54 -18.57
CA LYS A 178 -11.80 -0.69 -19.57
C LYS A 178 -11.11 0.65 -19.83
N VAL A 179 -10.35 1.17 -18.87
CA VAL A 179 -9.59 2.41 -19.03
C VAL A 179 -8.18 2.12 -19.55
N THR A 180 -7.54 1.04 -19.11
CA THR A 180 -6.13 0.74 -19.40
C THR A 180 -5.91 -0.17 -20.61
N ASP A 181 -6.96 -0.86 -21.10
CA ASP A 181 -6.91 -1.72 -22.27
C ASP A 181 -7.45 -0.99 -23.51
N PRO A 182 -6.60 -0.68 -24.51
CA PRO A 182 -7.02 0.03 -25.72
C PRO A 182 -7.90 -0.80 -26.67
N THR A 183 -8.16 -2.08 -26.37
CA THR A 183 -8.89 -3.02 -27.25
C THR A 183 -10.34 -3.30 -26.85
N THR A 184 -10.80 -2.85 -25.68
CA THR A 184 -12.20 -3.04 -25.27
C THR A 184 -13.12 -2.05 -25.98
N GLU A 185 -13.76 -2.48 -27.06
CA GLU A 185 -14.99 -1.84 -27.58
C GLU A 185 -16.04 -1.76 -26.45
N ASP A 186 -16.80 -0.66 -26.43
CA ASP A 186 -17.89 -0.43 -25.49
C ASP A 186 -18.95 -1.52 -25.61
N VAL A 187 -18.83 -2.58 -24.80
CA VAL A 187 -19.98 -3.39 -24.44
C VAL A 187 -20.71 -2.62 -23.34
N ASP A 188 -21.80 -1.97 -23.75
CA ASP A 188 -22.83 -1.43 -22.86
C ASP A 188 -23.24 -2.55 -21.88
N PRO A 189 -23.33 -2.29 -20.56
CA PRO A 189 -23.88 -3.28 -19.67
C PRO A 189 -25.36 -3.44 -20.06
N GLU A 190 -25.69 -4.54 -20.73
CA GLU A 190 -27.07 -4.97 -20.90
C GLU A 190 -27.74 -4.93 -19.53
N VAL A 191 -28.73 -4.06 -19.41
CA VAL A 191 -29.66 -4.01 -18.30
C VAL A 191 -30.33 -5.38 -18.24
N GLU A 192 -29.93 -6.22 -17.29
CA GLU A 192 -30.70 -7.42 -16.95
C GLU A 192 -32.13 -6.95 -16.59
N PRO A 193 -33.17 -7.43 -17.30
CA PRO A 193 -34.53 -7.15 -16.89
C PRO A 193 -34.82 -8.02 -15.67
N ASP A 194 -35.30 -7.38 -14.60
CA ASP A 194 -35.84 -8.03 -13.41
C ASP A 194 -36.80 -9.17 -13.80
N ALA A 195 -36.53 -10.38 -13.28
CA ALA A 195 -37.48 -11.48 -13.17
C ALA A 195 -37.14 -12.37 -11.95
#